data_AF-A0A918XBE4-F1
#
_entry.id   AF-A0A918XBE4-F1
#
_cell.length_a   1.000
_cell.length_b   1.000
_cell.length_c   1.000
_cell.angle_alpha   90.00
_cell.angle_beta   90.00
_cell.angle_gamma   90.00
#
_symmetry.space_group_name_H-M   'P 1'
#
loop_
_entity.id
_entity.type
_entity.pdbx_description
1 polymer ?
#
loop_
_entity_poly.entity_id
_entity_poly.type
_entity_poly.pdbx_seq_one_letter_code
_entity_poly.pdbx_strand_id
1 'polypeptide(L)'
;MAAILQRLVDWGNMIYRPLALHLLVLRDQGHADTEELIRALGYVESFMVRRMIAGVPTQGLNRIFMSSPKEIPPGGSVADSVHRYLSDPRRRWPTDRILDEAVATRNFYWSGRGPQRTYVLRRLEESFGSPEPVDFTKARLSIEHVLPQKPTEKWHALLSTQSDPGESGEELHTRLLHTLGNLTLTAQNAKLSNHMFDRERGIFDSSALRMNREIAEVASWGRPEIEERAAELAERAKVLWPAPLDAGQDRGLLEEASGKRIGEALAMVASENWTTHRELALLASTRPATVATYLAEHEDAPHRDRAFADTAAAEQAGMSHDRFVPAATLAELTGLDIDRAVERERRFREQLVEHRSAGTTKAVLELIDGWDGLGGALRWGEGAETSCFMLTWDQLTSSHERWALTLYPKMGTAEVVFQHLHSRPPFDTVGMRRQLLDRFNAVPGIALPEDALDRRPNFRLESLSGDGGQQVLEVLAWFRERCKEWLATQG
;
A
#
# COMPACT_ATOMS: atom_id res chain seq x y z
N MET A 1 25.52 -10.33 13.24
CA MET A 1 24.24 -10.29 13.98
C MET A 1 24.08 -9.05 14.86
N ALA A 2 24.93 -8.82 15.87
CA ALA A 2 24.75 -7.70 16.81
C ALA A 2 24.62 -6.32 16.13
N ALA A 3 25.43 -6.08 15.08
CA ALA A 3 25.39 -4.82 14.33
C ALA A 3 24.02 -4.52 13.68
N ILE A 4 23.38 -5.48 13.00
CA ILE A 4 22.07 -5.24 12.35
C ILE A 4 20.95 -5.05 13.39
N LEU A 5 21.01 -5.76 14.52
CA LEU A 5 20.05 -5.55 15.61
C LEU A 5 20.21 -4.16 16.23
N GLN A 6 21.45 -3.72 16.46
CA GLN A 6 21.71 -2.37 16.96
C GLN A 6 21.21 -1.30 15.97
N ARG A 7 21.42 -1.51 14.66
CA ARG A 7 20.87 -0.62 13.62
C ARG A 7 19.35 -0.49 13.69
N LEU A 8 18.64 -1.61 13.82
CA LEU A 8 17.19 -1.62 13.97
C LEU A 8 16.72 -1.01 15.30
N VAL A 9 17.52 -1.08 16.37
CA VAL A 9 17.25 -0.38 17.63
C VAL A 9 17.44 1.13 17.45
N ASP A 10 18.54 1.56 16.82
CA ASP A 10 18.85 2.97 16.56
C ASP A 10 17.83 3.64 15.63
N TRP A 11 17.22 2.87 14.72
CA TRP A 11 16.07 3.33 13.93
C TRP A 11 14.89 3.80 14.80
N GLY A 12 14.77 3.29 16.03
CA GLY A 12 13.91 3.86 17.08
C GLY A 12 12.43 3.48 17.00
N ASN A 13 12.05 2.52 16.16
CA ASN A 13 10.71 1.91 16.19
C ASN A 13 10.82 0.42 16.57
N MET A 14 9.78 -0.16 17.18
CA MET A 14 9.78 -1.56 17.63
C MET A 14 8.85 -2.46 16.82
N ILE A 15 8.28 -1.92 15.73
CA ILE A 15 7.23 -2.60 14.95
C ILE A 15 7.74 -3.85 14.24
N TYR A 16 9.04 -3.95 13.95
CA TYR A 16 9.64 -5.11 13.30
C TYR A 16 9.87 -6.31 14.24
N ARG A 17 9.76 -6.11 15.56
CA ARG A 17 10.12 -7.14 16.56
C ARG A 17 9.42 -8.48 16.38
N PRO A 18 8.12 -8.57 16.01
CA PRO A 18 7.47 -9.86 15.77
C PRO A 18 8.20 -10.68 14.71
N LEU A 19 8.58 -10.04 13.60
CA LEU A 19 9.37 -10.67 12.55
C LEU A 19 10.76 -11.05 13.06
N ALA A 20 11.47 -10.12 13.70
CA ALA A 20 12.82 -10.40 14.18
C ALA A 20 12.87 -11.55 15.20
N LEU A 21 11.90 -11.64 16.11
CA LEU A 21 11.78 -12.75 17.06
C LEU A 21 11.50 -14.08 16.34
N HIS A 22 10.59 -14.09 15.35
CA HIS A 22 10.32 -15.27 14.54
C HIS A 22 11.57 -15.76 13.81
N LEU A 23 12.33 -14.85 13.18
CA LEU A 23 13.58 -15.18 12.52
C LEU A 23 14.61 -15.77 13.51
N LEU A 24 14.71 -15.22 14.72
CA LEU A 24 15.59 -15.77 15.76
C LEU A 24 15.20 -17.19 16.16
N VAL A 25 13.90 -17.48 16.25
CA VAL A 25 13.38 -18.83 16.51
C VAL A 25 13.72 -19.78 15.35
N LEU A 26 13.51 -19.36 14.09
CA LEU A 26 13.87 -20.17 12.92
C LEU A 26 15.36 -20.51 12.89
N ARG A 27 16.22 -19.55 13.26
CA ARG A 27 17.67 -19.78 13.39
C ARG A 27 17.99 -20.79 14.50
N ASP A 28 17.37 -20.63 15.67
CA ASP A 28 17.59 -21.52 16.82
C ASP A 28 17.17 -22.97 16.49
N GLN A 29 16.13 -23.13 15.69
CA GLN A 29 15.63 -24.43 15.20
C GLN A 29 16.43 -24.99 14.01
N GLY A 30 17.46 -24.28 13.52
CA GLY A 30 18.29 -24.73 12.41
C GLY A 30 17.67 -24.55 11.02
N HIS A 31 16.59 -23.78 10.89
CA HIS A 31 15.95 -23.47 9.61
C HIS A 31 16.58 -22.29 8.87
N ALA A 32 17.45 -21.52 9.54
CA ALA A 32 18.20 -20.44 8.93
C ALA A 32 19.57 -20.28 9.58
N ASP A 33 20.57 -19.88 8.79
CA ASP A 33 21.87 -19.52 9.34
C ASP A 33 21.93 -18.04 9.82
N THR A 34 23.10 -17.65 10.35
CA THR A 34 23.30 -16.29 10.85
C THR A 34 23.34 -15.25 9.72
N GLU A 35 23.83 -15.62 8.55
CA GLU A 35 23.95 -14.73 7.39
C GLU A 35 22.59 -14.49 6.73
N GLU A 36 21.75 -15.53 6.63
CA GLU A 36 20.36 -15.42 6.22
C GLU A 36 19.58 -14.46 7.11
N LEU A 37 19.75 -14.56 8.43
CA LEU A 37 19.11 -13.61 9.35
C LEU A 37 19.61 -12.18 9.16
N ILE A 38 20.92 -12.00 8.95
CA ILE A 38 21.49 -10.67 8.69
C ILE A 38 20.89 -10.08 7.41
N ARG A 39 20.77 -10.86 6.33
CA ARG A 39 20.13 -10.44 5.08
C ARG A 39 18.64 -10.12 5.28
N ALA A 40 17.88 -11.01 5.92
CA ALA A 40 16.47 -10.83 6.23
C ALA A 40 16.20 -9.53 7.02
N LEU A 41 16.95 -9.29 8.09
CA LEU A 41 16.84 -8.08 8.89
C LEU A 41 17.33 -6.83 8.13
N GLY A 42 18.28 -6.99 7.20
CA GLY A 42 18.68 -5.96 6.25
C GLY A 42 17.53 -5.53 5.32
N TYR A 43 16.71 -6.46 4.84
CA TYR A 43 15.50 -6.14 4.07
C TYR A 43 14.47 -5.38 4.91
N VAL A 44 14.31 -5.75 6.18
CA VAL A 44 13.46 -5.01 7.13
C VAL A 44 13.95 -3.58 7.32
N GLU A 45 15.26 -3.38 7.50
CA GLU A 45 15.88 -2.06 7.60
C GLU A 45 15.60 -1.26 6.31
N SER A 46 15.91 -1.84 5.15
CA SER A 46 15.70 -1.20 3.85
C SER A 46 14.26 -0.79 3.62
N PHE A 47 13.31 -1.70 3.87
CA PHE A 47 11.88 -1.45 3.72
C PHE A 47 11.44 -0.23 4.53
N MET A 48 11.89 -0.10 5.78
CA MET A 48 11.52 1.03 6.63
C MET A 48 12.21 2.34 6.19
N VAL A 49 13.49 2.30 5.86
CA VAL A 49 14.27 3.49 5.48
C VAL A 49 13.81 4.03 4.13
N ARG A 50 13.71 3.19 3.10
CA ARG A 50 13.24 3.61 1.77
C ARG A 50 11.86 4.23 1.82
N ARG A 51 10.93 3.63 2.60
CA ARG A 51 9.58 4.20 2.81
C ARG A 51 9.61 5.57 3.45
N MET A 52 10.49 5.80 4.42
CA MET A 52 10.64 7.11 5.04
C MET A 52 11.16 8.14 4.03
N ILE A 53 12.22 7.82 3.28
CA ILE A 53 12.81 8.71 2.28
C ILE A 53 11.78 9.04 1.19
N ALA A 54 11.07 8.03 0.69
CA ALA A 54 10.02 8.17 -0.30
C ALA A 54 8.69 8.71 0.25
N GLY A 55 8.59 9.04 1.54
CA GLY A 55 7.39 9.59 2.18
C GLY A 55 6.15 8.68 2.13
N VAL A 56 6.34 7.36 2.13
CA VAL A 56 5.24 6.40 2.17
C VAL A 56 4.63 6.39 3.59
N PRO A 57 3.30 6.56 3.73
CA PRO A 57 2.65 6.60 5.04
C PRO A 57 2.94 5.36 5.90
N THR A 58 3.05 5.55 7.21
CA THR A 58 3.33 4.49 8.20
C THR A 58 2.09 3.66 8.56
N GLN A 59 0.92 4.05 8.05
CA GLN A 59 -0.34 3.34 8.28
C GLN A 59 -0.23 1.89 7.79
N GLY A 60 -0.62 0.95 8.64
CA GLY A 60 -0.59 -0.49 8.32
C GLY A 60 0.76 -1.18 8.55
N LEU A 61 1.85 -0.45 8.84
CA LEU A 61 3.16 -1.06 9.12
C LEU A 61 3.11 -2.09 10.27
N ASN A 62 2.38 -1.78 11.34
CA ASN A 62 2.21 -2.71 12.45
C ASN A 62 1.54 -4.02 11.99
N ARG A 63 0.52 -3.92 11.12
CA ARG A 63 -0.18 -5.09 10.58
C ARG A 63 0.73 -5.95 9.70
N ILE A 64 1.59 -5.32 8.88
CA ILE A 64 2.58 -6.01 8.04
C ILE A 64 3.52 -6.86 8.92
N PHE A 65 4.19 -6.25 9.90
CA PHE A 65 5.14 -7.00 10.71
C PHE A 65 4.46 -8.02 11.66
N MET A 66 3.29 -7.70 12.21
CA MET A 66 2.53 -8.64 13.04
C MET A 66 2.03 -9.87 12.27
N SER A 67 1.76 -9.76 10.96
CA SER A 67 1.33 -10.91 10.15
C SER A 67 2.49 -11.74 9.60
N SER A 68 3.68 -11.13 9.46
CA SER A 68 4.83 -11.76 8.80
C SER A 68 5.25 -13.14 9.34
N PRO A 69 5.15 -13.49 10.65
CA PRO A 69 5.59 -14.83 11.11
C PRO A 69 4.84 -15.99 10.45
N LYS A 70 3.55 -15.79 10.10
CA LYS A 70 2.74 -16.81 9.43
C LYS A 70 3.12 -17.03 7.97
N GLU A 71 3.76 -16.04 7.36
CA GLU A 71 4.02 -15.94 5.93
C GLU A 71 5.46 -16.34 5.59
N ILE A 72 6.25 -16.63 6.62
CA ILE A 72 7.66 -17.03 6.52
C ILE A 72 7.76 -18.40 7.19
N PRO A 73 7.35 -19.47 6.48
CA PRO A 73 7.41 -20.82 7.01
C PRO A 73 8.85 -21.33 7.14
N PRO A 74 9.10 -22.37 7.95
CA PRO A 74 10.36 -23.08 7.95
C PRO A 74 10.63 -23.78 6.62
N GLY A 75 11.89 -23.77 6.17
CA GLY A 75 12.32 -24.41 4.92
C GLY A 75 12.58 -23.43 3.78
N GLY A 76 13.54 -23.76 2.91
CA GLY A 76 14.04 -22.84 1.89
C GLY A 76 14.85 -21.68 2.48
N SER A 77 15.12 -20.65 1.66
CA SER A 77 15.85 -19.45 2.09
C SER A 77 14.94 -18.52 2.89
N VAL A 78 15.23 -18.34 4.18
CA VAL A 78 14.44 -17.47 5.06
C VAL A 78 14.59 -16.01 4.66
N ALA A 79 15.78 -15.62 4.20
CA ALA A 79 16.04 -14.28 3.70
C ALA A 79 15.15 -13.95 2.48
N ASP A 80 15.04 -14.87 1.53
CA ASP A 80 14.27 -14.65 0.31
C ASP A 80 12.77 -14.64 0.59
N SER A 81 12.31 -15.44 1.55
CA SER A 81 10.93 -15.39 2.03
C SER A 81 10.57 -14.02 2.62
N VAL A 82 11.47 -13.43 3.42
CA VAL A 82 11.30 -12.05 3.93
C VAL A 82 11.31 -11.03 2.79
N HIS A 83 12.25 -11.15 1.85
CA HIS A 83 12.36 -10.23 0.71
C HIS A 83 11.08 -10.26 -0.13
N ARG A 84 10.59 -11.45 -0.50
CA ARG A 84 9.36 -11.66 -1.26
C ARG A 84 8.14 -11.14 -0.51
N TYR A 85 8.03 -11.47 0.78
CA TYR A 85 6.96 -10.97 1.63
C TYR A 85 6.91 -9.44 1.61
N LEU A 86 8.02 -8.76 1.87
CA LEU A 86 8.03 -7.29 1.91
C LEU A 86 7.87 -6.64 0.52
N SER A 87 8.23 -7.35 -0.56
CA SER A 87 8.18 -6.86 -1.95
C SER A 87 6.78 -6.83 -2.57
N ASP A 88 5.77 -7.37 -1.89
CA ASP A 88 4.38 -7.28 -2.34
C ASP A 88 3.98 -5.82 -2.66
N PRO A 89 3.45 -5.55 -3.88
CA PRO A 89 3.08 -4.20 -4.30
C PRO A 89 2.13 -3.48 -3.33
N ARG A 90 1.23 -4.20 -2.65
CA ARG A 90 0.30 -3.65 -1.64
C ARG A 90 1.05 -3.07 -0.44
N ARG A 91 2.23 -3.63 -0.13
CA ARG A 91 3.10 -3.18 0.97
C ARG A 91 3.93 -1.95 0.59
N ARG A 92 3.96 -1.53 -0.69
CA ARG A 92 4.57 -0.25 -1.16
C ARG A 92 6.02 -0.07 -0.70
N TRP A 93 6.88 -1.06 -0.95
CA TRP A 93 8.34 -0.90 -0.80
C TRP A 93 8.88 -0.08 -1.98
N PRO A 94 9.53 1.08 -1.76
CA PRO A 94 10.03 1.89 -2.87
C PRO A 94 11.15 1.22 -3.67
N THR A 95 11.01 1.24 -5.00
CA THR A 95 12.05 0.81 -5.96
C THR A 95 13.20 1.82 -6.02
N ASP A 96 14.28 1.48 -6.72
CA ASP A 96 15.42 2.38 -6.93
C ASP A 96 15.01 3.67 -7.63
N ARG A 97 14.16 3.59 -8.67
CA ARG A 97 13.62 4.77 -9.35
C ARG A 97 12.88 5.72 -8.40
N ILE A 98 12.07 5.17 -7.48
CA ILE A 98 11.34 5.99 -6.50
C ILE A 98 12.31 6.58 -5.48
N LEU A 99 13.34 5.83 -5.09
CA LEU A 99 14.38 6.30 -4.17
C LEU A 99 15.18 7.46 -4.77
N ASP A 100 15.59 7.35 -6.04
CA ASP A 100 16.31 8.40 -6.79
C ASP A 100 15.51 9.71 -6.81
N GLU A 101 14.25 9.61 -7.26
CA GLU A 101 13.33 10.74 -7.32
C GLU A 101 13.14 11.37 -5.93
N ALA A 102 12.95 10.53 -4.91
CA ALA A 102 12.73 10.98 -3.54
C ALA A 102 13.93 11.70 -2.92
N VAL A 103 15.14 11.18 -3.14
CA VAL A 103 16.39 11.78 -2.63
C VAL A 103 16.63 13.15 -3.26
N ALA A 104 16.34 13.29 -4.56
CA ALA A 104 16.54 14.53 -5.30
C ALA A 104 15.49 15.61 -4.99
N THR A 105 14.22 15.23 -4.78
CA THR A 105 13.11 16.19 -4.83
C THR A 105 12.31 16.34 -3.53
N ARG A 106 12.34 15.36 -2.61
CA ARG A 106 11.49 15.41 -1.41
C ARG A 106 12.15 16.17 -0.27
N ASN A 107 11.30 16.78 0.55
CA ASN A 107 11.67 17.43 1.80
C ASN A 107 12.07 16.39 2.88
N PHE A 108 13.30 15.89 2.80
CA PHE A 108 13.87 14.94 3.74
C PHE A 108 13.96 15.51 5.16
N TYR A 109 14.25 16.81 5.32
CA TYR A 109 14.38 17.45 6.63
C TYR A 109 13.11 17.33 7.52
N TRP A 110 11.94 17.23 6.88
CA TRP A 110 10.65 17.05 7.56
C TRP A 110 10.13 15.62 7.53
N SER A 111 10.86 14.71 6.89
CA SER A 111 10.47 13.31 6.79
C SER A 111 10.78 12.57 8.09
N GLY A 112 9.88 11.69 8.51
CA GLY A 112 10.04 10.84 9.70
C GLY A 112 10.28 11.60 11.02
N ARG A 113 10.81 10.89 12.02
CA ARG A 113 11.21 11.47 13.31
C ARG A 113 12.68 11.93 13.25
N GLY A 114 13.05 12.89 14.10
CA GLY A 114 14.43 13.41 14.19
C GLY A 114 15.52 12.35 14.28
N PRO A 115 15.39 11.33 15.16
CA PRO A 115 16.36 10.24 15.25
C PRO A 115 16.49 9.45 13.94
N GLN A 116 15.41 9.27 13.18
CA GLN A 116 15.44 8.53 11.91
C GLN A 116 16.17 9.31 10.81
N ARG A 117 16.02 10.64 10.77
CA ARG A 117 16.78 11.48 9.83
C ARG A 117 18.28 11.42 10.13
N THR A 118 18.61 11.53 11.42
CA THR A 118 19.99 11.43 11.89
C THR A 118 20.56 10.04 11.58
N TYR A 119 19.76 8.99 11.76
CA TYR A 119 20.12 7.61 11.43
C TYR A 119 20.50 7.47 9.95
N VAL A 120 19.68 7.96 9.02
CA VAL A 120 19.95 7.87 7.57
C VAL A 120 21.24 8.59 7.21
N LEU A 121 21.43 9.83 7.66
CA LEU A 121 22.66 10.60 7.40
C LEU A 121 23.89 9.92 8.00
N ARG A 122 23.78 9.37 9.21
CA ARG A 122 24.86 8.59 9.84
C ARG A 122 25.19 7.34 9.02
N ARG A 123 24.18 6.59 8.55
CA ARG A 123 24.41 5.37 7.74
C ARG A 123 25.08 5.69 6.41
N LEU A 124 24.73 6.81 5.78
CA LEU A 124 25.40 7.29 4.58
C LEU A 124 26.86 7.66 4.87
N GLU A 125 27.14 8.36 5.96
CA GLU A 125 28.51 8.68 6.39
C GLU A 125 29.33 7.42 6.74
N GLU A 126 28.75 6.46 7.46
CA GLU A 126 29.39 5.17 7.77
C GLU A 126 29.73 4.38 6.50
N SER A 127 28.98 4.56 5.40
CA SER A 127 29.22 3.86 4.13
C SER A 127 30.53 4.23 3.44
N PHE A 128 31.17 5.34 3.85
CA PHE A 128 32.48 5.73 3.34
C PHE A 128 33.62 4.87 3.92
N GLY A 129 33.36 4.09 4.97
CA GLY A 129 34.33 3.12 5.50
C GLY A 129 35.59 3.78 6.06
N SER A 130 35.46 4.92 6.75
CA SER A 130 36.59 5.63 7.36
C SER A 130 37.42 4.67 8.24
N PRO A 131 38.76 4.61 8.07
CA PRO A 131 39.64 3.82 8.94
C PRO A 131 39.55 4.22 10.41
N GLU A 132 39.23 5.49 10.66
CA GLU A 132 38.94 6.05 11.98
C GLU A 132 37.47 6.51 12.00
N PRO A 133 36.52 5.64 12.37
CA PRO A 133 35.11 5.99 12.35
C PRO A 133 34.76 6.98 13.46
N VAL A 134 33.88 7.93 13.15
CA VAL A 134 33.40 8.91 14.13
C VAL A 134 32.49 8.23 15.16
N ASP A 135 32.72 8.51 16.45
CA ASP A 135 31.82 8.07 17.52
C ASP A 135 30.59 8.98 17.59
N PHE A 136 29.53 8.62 16.86
CA PHE A 136 28.27 9.37 16.79
C PHE A 136 27.52 9.45 18.14
N THR A 137 27.89 8.65 19.15
CA THR A 137 27.27 8.74 20.48
C THR A 137 27.86 9.87 21.32
N LYS A 138 29.14 10.19 21.08
CA LYS A 138 29.85 11.29 21.75
C LYS A 138 29.85 12.57 20.94
N ALA A 139 29.86 12.44 19.61
CA ALA A 139 29.79 13.58 18.71
C ALA A 139 28.39 14.20 18.81
N ARG A 140 28.29 15.41 19.38
CA ARG A 140 27.04 16.17 19.47
C ARG A 140 26.69 16.76 18.10
N LEU A 141 26.34 15.88 17.16
CA LEU A 141 26.03 16.22 15.78
C LEU A 141 24.56 16.61 15.64
N SER A 142 24.32 17.64 14.84
CA SER A 142 23.00 18.07 14.38
C SER A 142 22.94 18.10 12.86
N ILE A 143 21.73 17.99 12.33
CA ILE A 143 21.48 18.16 10.90
C ILE A 143 21.63 19.65 10.56
N GLU A 144 22.36 19.96 9.51
CA GLU A 144 22.61 21.32 9.03
C GLU A 144 22.32 21.42 7.53
N HIS A 145 21.96 22.63 7.09
CA HIS A 145 21.71 22.99 5.71
C HIS A 145 22.94 23.65 5.12
N VAL A 146 23.47 23.14 4.00
CA VAL A 146 24.62 23.78 3.33
C VAL A 146 24.15 25.02 2.56
N LEU A 147 23.07 24.92 1.78
CA LEU A 147 22.30 26.08 1.31
C LEU A 147 21.42 26.57 2.47
N PRO A 148 21.66 27.77 3.03
CA PRO A 148 21.04 28.19 4.28
C PRO A 148 19.53 28.41 4.17
N GLN A 149 18.80 28.18 5.27
CA GLN A 149 17.36 28.44 5.37
C GLN A 149 16.98 29.91 5.18
N LYS A 150 17.90 30.84 5.54
CA LYS A 150 17.75 32.28 5.33
C LYS A 150 18.85 32.75 4.38
N PRO A 151 18.68 32.56 3.06
CA PRO A 151 19.69 32.95 2.09
C PRO A 151 19.96 34.46 2.12
N THR A 152 21.20 34.84 1.83
CA THR A 152 21.57 36.24 1.64
C THR A 152 21.26 36.67 0.20
N GLU A 153 21.31 37.97 -0.08
CA GLU A 153 21.09 38.48 -1.44
C GLU A 153 22.04 37.86 -2.49
N LYS A 154 23.27 37.49 -2.08
CA LYS A 154 24.22 36.78 -2.94
C LYS A 154 23.77 35.35 -3.27
N TRP A 155 23.16 34.66 -2.32
CA TRP A 155 22.56 33.34 -2.55
C TRP A 155 21.36 33.44 -3.48
N HIS A 156 20.48 34.43 -3.28
CA HIS A 156 19.36 34.67 -4.18
C HIS A 156 19.83 34.97 -5.61
N ALA A 157 20.85 35.81 -5.78
CA ALA A 157 21.44 36.09 -7.08
C ALA A 157 21.97 34.81 -7.76
N LEU A 158 22.74 33.98 -7.04
CA LEU A 158 23.25 32.70 -7.56
C LEU A 158 22.10 31.78 -8.01
N LEU A 159 21.11 31.55 -7.13
CA LEU A 159 19.98 30.68 -7.44
C LEU A 159 19.17 31.20 -8.62
N SER A 160 19.00 32.52 -8.74
CA SER A 160 18.27 33.12 -9.87
C SER A 160 18.97 32.88 -11.21
N THR A 161 20.30 32.72 -11.23
CA THR A 161 21.04 32.33 -12.44
C THR A 161 20.92 30.84 -12.78
N GLN A 162 20.45 30.01 -11.84
CA GLN A 162 20.34 28.55 -11.95
C GLN A 162 18.88 28.06 -12.03
N SER A 163 17.92 28.98 -11.96
CA SER A 163 16.48 28.71 -12.10
C SER A 163 16.11 28.37 -13.53
N ASP A 164 15.11 27.50 -13.68
CA ASP A 164 14.54 27.20 -15.00
C ASP A 164 13.76 28.42 -15.55
N PRO A 165 13.55 28.53 -16.89
CA PRO A 165 12.75 29.61 -17.45
C PRO A 165 11.35 29.68 -16.84
N GLY A 166 11.04 30.80 -16.17
CA GLY A 166 9.77 31.02 -15.49
C GLY A 166 9.74 30.62 -14.01
N GLU A 167 10.83 30.06 -13.48
CA GLU A 167 11.04 29.81 -12.05
C GLU A 167 11.86 30.96 -11.44
N SER A 168 11.48 31.41 -10.25
CA SER A 168 12.25 32.37 -9.46
C SER A 168 13.34 31.68 -8.65
N GLY A 169 14.39 32.41 -8.27
CA GLY A 169 15.43 31.90 -7.36
C GLY A 169 14.88 31.48 -5.98
N GLU A 170 13.75 32.04 -5.55
CA GLU A 170 13.06 31.71 -4.29
C GLU A 170 12.29 30.38 -4.38
N GLU A 171 11.67 30.10 -5.52
CA GLU A 171 11.04 28.80 -5.80
C GLU A 171 12.10 27.70 -5.88
N LEU A 172 13.21 27.97 -6.57
CA LEU A 172 14.35 27.05 -6.62
C LEU A 172 14.95 26.80 -5.23
N HIS A 173 15.11 27.84 -4.42
CA HIS A 173 15.55 27.72 -3.02
C HIS A 173 14.63 26.79 -2.24
N THR A 174 13.31 27.02 -2.32
CA THR A 174 12.30 26.21 -1.62
C THR A 174 12.36 24.74 -2.02
N ARG A 175 12.58 24.46 -3.31
CA ARG A 175 12.69 23.09 -3.86
C ARG A 175 13.93 22.37 -3.35
N LEU A 176 15.06 23.06 -3.26
CA LEU A 176 16.36 22.45 -2.89
C LEU A 176 16.62 22.42 -1.38
N LEU A 177 16.05 23.37 -0.63
CA LEU A 177 16.43 23.62 0.76
C LEU A 177 16.37 22.37 1.63
N HIS A 178 15.30 21.60 1.54
CA HIS A 178 15.06 20.47 2.44
C HIS A 178 15.37 19.10 1.83
N THR A 179 16.02 19.04 0.66
CA THR A 179 16.39 17.79 -0.02
C THR A 179 17.57 17.12 0.68
N LEU A 180 17.72 15.81 0.50
CA LEU A 180 18.82 15.07 1.13
C LEU A 180 20.19 15.55 0.64
N GLY A 181 20.29 15.93 -0.65
CA GLY A 181 21.49 16.50 -1.26
C GLY A 181 21.96 17.80 -0.60
N ASN A 182 21.09 18.57 0.06
CA ASN A 182 21.46 19.80 0.77
C ASN A 182 21.75 19.63 2.27
N LEU A 183 21.59 18.41 2.81
CA LEU A 183 21.67 18.16 4.25
C LEU A 183 22.95 17.42 4.63
N THR A 184 23.51 17.78 5.77
CA THR A 184 24.66 17.07 6.35
C THR A 184 24.61 17.03 7.89
N LEU A 185 25.52 16.30 8.51
CA LEU A 185 25.73 16.30 9.96
C LEU A 185 26.90 17.21 10.31
N THR A 186 26.77 17.99 11.39
CA THR A 186 27.88 18.80 11.90
C THR A 186 27.78 19.02 13.41
N ALA A 187 28.92 19.19 14.06
CA ALA A 187 29.02 19.58 15.47
C ALA A 187 29.23 21.11 15.62
N GLN A 188 29.35 21.82 14.50
CA GLN A 188 29.77 23.23 14.45
C GLN A 188 28.67 24.16 13.88
N ASN A 189 27.38 23.85 14.10
CA ASN A 189 26.25 24.65 13.57
C ASN A 189 26.38 26.15 13.88
N ALA A 190 26.89 26.52 15.07
CA ALA A 190 27.06 27.92 15.47
C ALA A 190 28.05 28.72 14.59
N LYS A 191 28.91 28.05 13.80
CA LYS A 191 29.91 28.70 12.93
C LYS A 191 29.51 28.73 11.45
N LEU A 192 28.46 28.03 11.04
CA LEU A 192 27.96 27.93 9.65
C LEU A 192 26.86 28.98 9.37
N SER A 193 27.00 30.19 9.93
CA SER A 193 25.93 31.19 9.93
C SER A 193 25.76 31.89 8.58
N ASN A 194 24.72 31.58 7.79
CA ASN A 194 24.27 32.32 6.58
C ASN A 194 25.38 32.87 5.64
N HIS A 195 26.59 32.31 5.68
CA HIS A 195 27.71 32.87 4.95
C HIS A 195 27.66 32.34 3.52
N MET A 196 28.38 32.99 2.61
CA MET A 196 28.60 32.36 1.30
C MET A 196 29.48 31.15 1.49
N PHE A 197 29.20 30.12 0.70
CA PHE A 197 29.85 28.81 0.74
C PHE A 197 31.39 28.88 0.86
N ASP A 198 32.05 29.83 0.18
CA ASP A 198 33.50 30.04 0.25
C ASP A 198 34.06 30.17 1.69
N ARG A 199 33.29 30.76 2.62
CA ARG A 199 33.69 30.91 4.02
C ARG A 199 33.46 29.65 4.85
N GLU A 200 32.49 28.82 4.45
CA GLU A 200 32.10 27.61 5.15
C GLU A 200 32.94 26.40 4.73
N ARG A 201 33.54 26.44 3.53
CA ARG A 201 34.49 25.41 3.03
C ARG A 201 35.57 25.04 4.04
N GLY A 202 36.21 26.02 4.68
CA GLY A 202 37.27 25.74 5.66
C GLY A 202 36.78 24.99 6.91
N ILE A 203 35.50 25.17 7.29
CA ILE A 203 34.88 24.44 8.39
C ILE A 203 34.61 22.99 7.97
N PHE A 204 34.09 22.80 6.75
CA PHE A 204 33.81 21.49 6.18
C PHE A 204 35.07 20.68 5.88
N ASP A 205 36.15 21.32 5.41
CA ASP A 205 37.45 20.70 5.14
C ASP A 205 38.09 20.12 6.41
N SER A 206 37.97 20.85 7.52
CA SER A 206 38.44 20.40 8.84
C SER A 206 37.55 19.35 9.51
N SER A 207 36.46 18.90 8.87
CA SER A 207 35.51 17.96 9.45
C SER A 207 36.06 16.53 9.46
N ALA A 208 35.80 15.82 10.55
CA ALA A 208 36.05 14.37 10.61
C ALA A 208 35.09 13.56 9.72
N LEU A 209 33.99 14.17 9.26
CA LEU A 209 32.97 13.52 8.43
C LEU A 209 33.37 13.63 6.95
N ARG A 210 33.42 12.50 6.24
CA ARG A 210 33.75 12.43 4.82
C ARG A 210 32.72 13.17 3.96
N MET A 211 31.42 13.07 4.27
CA MET A 211 30.38 13.82 3.56
C MET A 211 30.62 15.34 3.60
N ASN A 212 31.18 15.86 4.69
CA ASN A 212 31.53 17.28 4.79
C ASN A 212 32.78 17.62 3.99
N ARG A 213 33.81 16.77 4.01
CA ARG A 213 35.02 16.99 3.21
C ARG A 213 34.72 17.01 1.71
N GLU A 214 33.84 16.12 1.23
CA GLU A 214 33.38 16.13 -0.17
C GLU A 214 32.62 17.41 -0.52
N ILE A 215 31.79 17.92 0.40
CA ILE A 215 31.19 19.26 0.25
C ILE A 215 32.28 20.34 0.14
N ALA A 216 33.40 20.25 0.87
CA ALA A 216 34.47 21.25 0.81
C ALA A 216 35.31 21.20 -0.48
N GLU A 217 35.31 20.07 -1.18
CA GLU A 217 36.08 19.85 -2.42
C GLU A 217 35.50 20.62 -3.63
N VAL A 218 34.22 21.00 -3.60
CA VAL A 218 33.59 21.78 -4.69
C VAL A 218 33.85 23.28 -4.57
N ALA A 219 33.84 23.99 -5.71
CA ALA A 219 34.14 25.42 -5.76
C ALA A 219 32.94 26.31 -5.39
N SER A 220 31.74 25.86 -5.74
CA SER A 220 30.45 26.52 -5.49
C SER A 220 29.46 25.56 -4.87
N TRP A 221 28.36 26.11 -4.35
CA TRP A 221 27.25 25.32 -3.86
C TRP A 221 25.96 25.93 -4.39
N GLY A 222 25.21 25.20 -5.19
CA GLY A 222 23.97 25.62 -5.83
C GLY A 222 23.19 24.42 -6.34
N ARG A 223 22.29 24.63 -7.31
CA ARG A 223 21.49 23.56 -7.90
C ARG A 223 22.34 22.41 -8.45
N PRO A 224 23.39 22.64 -9.27
CA PRO A 224 24.16 21.55 -9.87
C PRO A 224 24.80 20.65 -8.81
N GLU A 225 25.44 21.24 -7.79
CA GLU A 225 26.15 20.49 -6.76
C GLU A 225 25.19 19.77 -5.81
N ILE A 226 24.03 20.37 -5.50
CA ILE A 226 22.99 19.72 -4.68
C ILE A 226 22.38 18.52 -5.42
N GLU A 227 22.09 18.66 -6.72
CA GLU A 227 21.51 17.59 -7.54
C GLU A 227 22.54 16.46 -7.81
N GLU A 228 23.80 16.80 -8.07
CA GLU A 228 24.90 15.83 -8.22
C GLU A 228 25.12 15.04 -6.92
N ARG A 229 25.27 15.73 -5.78
CA ARG A 229 25.40 15.06 -4.49
C ARG A 229 24.17 14.22 -4.15
N ALA A 230 22.97 14.66 -4.51
CA ALA A 230 21.75 13.87 -4.31
C ALA A 230 21.84 12.54 -5.08
N ALA A 231 22.32 12.55 -6.33
CA ALA A 231 22.52 11.33 -7.11
C ALA A 231 23.58 10.40 -6.47
N GLU A 232 24.71 10.93 -6.01
CA GLU A 232 25.74 10.14 -5.33
C GLU A 232 25.23 9.50 -4.02
N LEU A 233 24.48 10.26 -3.23
CA LEU A 233 23.85 9.75 -2.01
C LEU A 233 22.78 8.71 -2.32
N ALA A 234 22.06 8.84 -3.44
CA ALA A 234 21.10 7.84 -3.88
C ALA A 234 21.79 6.51 -4.23
N GLU A 235 22.92 6.52 -4.95
CA GLU A 235 23.70 5.31 -5.24
C GLU A 235 24.19 4.63 -3.96
N ARG A 236 24.70 5.41 -3.00
CA ARG A 236 25.07 4.87 -1.68
C ARG A 236 23.86 4.29 -0.93
N ALA A 237 22.72 4.97 -0.99
CA ALA A 237 21.48 4.52 -0.38
C ALA A 237 20.99 3.19 -0.97
N LYS A 238 21.14 2.97 -2.29
CA LYS A 238 20.80 1.70 -2.95
C LYS A 238 21.62 0.53 -2.43
N VAL A 239 22.91 0.74 -2.21
CA VAL A 239 23.82 -0.28 -1.66
C VAL A 239 23.49 -0.59 -0.20
N LEU A 240 23.24 0.44 0.62
CA LEU A 240 22.92 0.28 2.04
C LEU A 240 21.55 -0.37 2.27
N TRP A 241 20.57 -0.02 1.44
CA TRP A 241 19.19 -0.41 1.57
C TRP A 241 18.73 -1.02 0.25
N PRO A 242 18.75 -2.35 0.07
CA PRO A 242 18.40 -3.00 -1.19
C PRO A 242 16.95 -2.75 -1.63
N ALA A 243 16.69 -2.79 -2.94
CA ALA A 243 15.36 -2.62 -3.53
C ALA A 243 14.41 -3.81 -3.18
N PRO A 244 13.09 -3.63 -3.32
CA PRO A 244 12.20 -4.78 -3.48
C PRO A 244 12.63 -5.62 -4.69
N LEU A 245 12.16 -6.86 -4.74
CA LEU A 245 12.31 -7.68 -5.95
C LEU A 245 11.66 -6.96 -7.14
N ASP A 246 12.37 -6.92 -8.27
CA ASP A 246 11.85 -6.34 -9.50
C ASP A 246 10.65 -7.15 -9.98
N ALA A 247 9.53 -6.47 -10.18
CA ALA A 247 8.30 -7.07 -10.71
C ALA A 247 8.48 -7.74 -12.09
N GLY A 248 9.63 -7.53 -12.76
CA GLY A 248 9.96 -8.10 -14.07
C GLY A 248 10.81 -9.37 -14.05
N GLN A 249 11.70 -9.59 -13.06
CA GLN A 249 12.55 -10.79 -13.02
C GLN A 249 11.86 -11.99 -12.36
N ASP A 250 10.94 -11.74 -11.43
CA ASP A 250 10.11 -12.77 -10.79
C ASP A 250 8.67 -12.78 -11.29
N ARG A 251 8.36 -12.03 -12.37
CA ARG A 251 7.07 -12.18 -13.06
C ARG A 251 6.89 -13.63 -13.49
N GLY A 252 7.94 -14.27 -14.02
CA GLY A 252 7.92 -15.69 -14.39
C GLY A 252 7.62 -16.63 -13.22
N LEU A 253 8.29 -16.49 -12.07
CA LEU A 253 8.07 -17.40 -10.93
C LEU A 253 6.78 -17.09 -10.15
N LEU A 254 6.35 -15.82 -10.10
CA LEU A 254 5.06 -15.43 -9.52
C LEU A 254 3.89 -15.76 -10.48
N GLU A 255 4.05 -15.62 -11.80
CA GLU A 255 3.09 -16.08 -12.82
C GLU A 255 3.05 -17.60 -12.88
N GLU A 256 4.15 -18.30 -12.66
CA GLU A 256 4.18 -19.77 -12.58
C GLU A 256 3.51 -20.25 -11.29
N ALA A 257 3.76 -19.60 -10.14
CA ALA A 257 3.10 -19.93 -8.88
C ALA A 257 1.61 -19.54 -8.88
N SER A 258 1.26 -18.34 -9.34
CA SER A 258 -0.14 -17.91 -9.49
C SER A 258 -0.85 -18.72 -10.58
N GLY A 259 -0.18 -19.00 -11.69
CA GLY A 259 -0.70 -19.83 -12.78
C GLY A 259 -0.99 -21.25 -12.34
N LYS A 260 -0.07 -21.86 -11.58
CA LYS A 260 -0.30 -23.18 -10.95
C LYS A 260 -1.53 -23.16 -10.04
N ARG A 261 -1.68 -22.13 -9.19
CA ARG A 261 -2.87 -21.97 -8.33
C ARG A 261 -4.15 -21.73 -9.13
N ILE A 262 -4.08 -20.96 -10.22
CA ILE A 262 -5.22 -20.77 -11.13
C ILE A 262 -5.62 -22.10 -11.76
N GLY A 263 -4.65 -22.88 -12.27
CA GLY A 263 -4.90 -24.21 -12.84
C GLY A 263 -5.47 -25.21 -11.83
N GLU A 264 -4.93 -25.25 -10.60
CA GLU A 264 -5.45 -26.09 -9.50
C GLU A 264 -6.88 -25.70 -9.13
N ALA A 265 -7.18 -24.39 -9.03
CA ALA A 265 -8.52 -23.89 -8.76
C ALA A 265 -9.51 -24.23 -9.86
N LEU A 266 -9.11 -24.02 -11.11
CA LEU A 266 -9.89 -24.36 -12.30
C LEU A 266 -10.22 -25.85 -12.35
N ALA A 267 -9.27 -26.72 -12.00
CA ALA A 267 -9.49 -28.16 -11.95
C ALA A 267 -10.58 -28.56 -10.92
N MET A 268 -10.81 -27.74 -9.89
CA MET A 268 -11.85 -27.98 -8.88
C MET A 268 -13.22 -27.41 -9.27
N VAL A 269 -13.30 -26.57 -10.32
CA VAL A 269 -14.58 -26.13 -10.88
C VAL A 269 -15.16 -27.29 -11.67
N ALA A 270 -16.08 -28.05 -11.05
CA ALA A 270 -16.76 -29.14 -11.74
C ALA A 270 -17.42 -28.66 -13.06
N SER A 271 -17.56 -29.54 -14.04
CA SER A 271 -18.03 -29.22 -15.40
C SER A 271 -19.39 -28.51 -15.47
N GLU A 272 -20.18 -28.67 -14.43
CA GLU A 272 -21.52 -28.17 -14.26
C GLU A 272 -21.60 -26.86 -13.44
N ASN A 273 -20.45 -26.40 -12.96
CA ASN A 273 -20.25 -25.21 -12.14
C ASN A 273 -19.45 -24.14 -12.91
N TRP A 274 -19.41 -22.93 -12.38
CA TRP A 274 -18.65 -21.83 -12.97
C TRP A 274 -18.11 -20.86 -11.91
N THR A 275 -17.10 -20.08 -12.28
CA THR A 275 -16.48 -19.06 -11.42
C THR A 275 -16.09 -17.83 -12.24
N THR A 276 -15.54 -16.80 -11.58
CA THR A 276 -15.07 -15.57 -12.26
C THR A 276 -13.57 -15.39 -12.14
N HIS A 277 -13.00 -14.56 -13.03
CA HIS A 277 -11.60 -14.12 -12.93
C HIS A 277 -11.30 -13.49 -11.57
N ARG A 278 -12.27 -12.81 -10.96
CA ARG A 278 -12.13 -12.20 -9.63
C ARG A 278 -11.91 -13.25 -8.54
N GLU A 279 -12.74 -14.30 -8.52
CA GLU A 279 -12.62 -15.38 -7.53
C GLU A 279 -11.30 -16.15 -7.68
N LEU A 280 -10.92 -16.48 -8.92
CA LEU A 280 -9.62 -17.11 -9.20
C LEU A 280 -8.45 -16.21 -8.81
N ALA A 281 -8.55 -14.90 -9.05
CA ALA A 281 -7.52 -13.94 -8.67
C ALA A 281 -7.38 -13.81 -7.15
N LEU A 282 -8.49 -13.82 -6.42
CA LEU A 282 -8.50 -13.82 -4.97
C LEU A 282 -7.79 -15.06 -4.41
N LEU A 283 -8.10 -16.24 -4.94
CA LEU A 283 -7.47 -17.49 -4.52
C LEU A 283 -5.96 -17.54 -4.87
N ALA A 284 -5.61 -17.14 -6.09
CA ALA A 284 -4.22 -17.15 -6.55
C ALA A 284 -3.39 -15.95 -6.05
N SER A 285 -3.97 -15.08 -5.20
CA SER A 285 -3.35 -13.86 -4.68
C SER A 285 -2.81 -12.92 -5.78
N THR A 286 -3.56 -12.80 -6.88
CA THR A 286 -3.19 -12.04 -8.07
C THR A 286 -4.30 -11.05 -8.47
N ARG A 287 -4.31 -10.56 -9.72
CA ARG A 287 -5.34 -9.65 -10.27
C ARG A 287 -6.21 -10.36 -11.32
N PRO A 288 -7.48 -9.96 -11.50
CA PRO A 288 -8.34 -10.53 -12.54
C PRO A 288 -7.72 -10.47 -13.95
N ALA A 289 -6.98 -9.41 -14.25
CA ALA A 289 -6.25 -9.27 -15.51
C ALA A 289 -5.18 -10.37 -15.70
N THR A 290 -4.51 -10.78 -14.63
CA THR A 290 -3.52 -11.88 -14.67
C THR A 290 -4.20 -13.22 -14.94
N VAL A 291 -5.40 -13.44 -14.39
CA VAL A 291 -6.20 -14.63 -14.71
C VAL A 291 -6.62 -14.63 -16.17
N ALA A 292 -7.07 -13.48 -16.69
CA ALA A 292 -7.42 -13.35 -18.10
C ALA A 292 -6.23 -13.66 -19.03
N THR A 293 -5.03 -13.15 -18.71
CA THR A 293 -3.80 -13.47 -19.43
C THR A 293 -3.47 -14.97 -19.35
N TYR A 294 -3.52 -15.56 -18.15
CA TYR A 294 -3.29 -16.99 -17.95
C TYR A 294 -4.22 -17.85 -18.82
N LEU A 295 -5.53 -17.56 -18.80
CA LEU A 295 -6.54 -18.27 -19.61
C LEU A 295 -6.32 -18.04 -21.11
N ALA A 296 -5.79 -16.89 -21.54
CA ALA A 296 -5.48 -16.64 -22.94
C ALA A 296 -4.25 -17.45 -23.40
N GLU A 297 -3.27 -17.65 -22.51
CA GLU A 297 -2.00 -18.31 -22.82
C GLU A 297 -2.05 -19.84 -22.64
N HIS A 298 -3.00 -20.37 -21.86
CA HIS A 298 -3.15 -21.80 -21.55
C HIS A 298 -4.48 -22.35 -22.06
N GLU A 299 -4.56 -22.65 -23.36
CA GLU A 299 -5.77 -23.20 -24.01
C GLU A 299 -6.19 -24.56 -23.46
N ASP A 300 -5.25 -25.32 -22.90
CA ASP A 300 -5.43 -26.65 -22.31
C ASP A 300 -5.80 -26.62 -20.82
N ALA A 301 -5.94 -25.44 -20.21
CA ALA A 301 -6.32 -25.33 -18.80
C ALA A 301 -7.68 -26.01 -18.53
N PRO A 302 -7.79 -26.82 -17.47
CA PRO A 302 -9.00 -27.57 -17.16
C PRO A 302 -10.16 -26.61 -16.92
N HIS A 303 -11.37 -26.93 -17.39
CA HIS A 303 -12.58 -26.13 -17.16
C HIS A 303 -12.43 -24.62 -17.44
N ARG A 304 -11.54 -24.25 -18.37
CA ARG A 304 -11.30 -22.87 -18.81
C ARG A 304 -12.57 -22.18 -19.29
N ASP A 305 -13.45 -22.93 -19.96
CA ASP A 305 -14.78 -22.50 -20.42
C ASP A 305 -15.76 -22.17 -19.28
N ARG A 306 -15.38 -22.47 -18.03
CA ARG A 306 -16.16 -22.21 -16.81
C ARG A 306 -15.63 -21.05 -15.97
N ALA A 307 -14.59 -20.38 -16.44
CA ALA A 307 -14.09 -19.14 -15.85
C ALA A 307 -14.50 -17.95 -16.72
N PHE A 308 -15.37 -17.09 -16.18
CA PHE A 308 -15.90 -15.94 -16.89
C PHE A 308 -15.26 -14.63 -16.40
N ALA A 309 -15.28 -13.61 -17.25
CA ALA A 309 -14.77 -12.28 -16.89
C ALA A 309 -15.49 -11.72 -15.65
N ASP A 310 -16.81 -11.91 -15.62
CA ASP A 310 -17.73 -11.51 -14.57
C ASP A 310 -19.00 -12.37 -14.64
N THR A 311 -19.91 -12.18 -13.68
CA THR A 311 -21.20 -12.88 -13.61
C THR A 311 -22.07 -12.60 -14.85
N ALA A 312 -22.06 -11.37 -15.37
CA ALA A 312 -22.86 -11.02 -16.54
C ALA A 312 -22.43 -11.79 -17.80
N ALA A 313 -21.13 -12.01 -17.98
CA ALA A 313 -20.60 -12.85 -19.05
C ALA A 313 -21.01 -14.32 -18.90
N ALA A 314 -21.08 -14.84 -17.66
CA ALA A 314 -21.55 -16.21 -17.39
C ALA A 314 -23.05 -16.37 -17.70
N GLU A 315 -23.87 -15.40 -17.30
CA GLU A 315 -25.31 -15.38 -17.59
C GLU A 315 -25.59 -15.31 -19.09
N GLN A 316 -24.85 -14.48 -19.84
CA GLN A 316 -24.93 -14.41 -21.30
C GLN A 316 -24.55 -15.74 -21.97
N ALA A 317 -23.67 -16.52 -21.34
CA ALA A 317 -23.31 -17.85 -21.77
C ALA A 317 -24.31 -18.94 -21.33
N GLY A 318 -25.41 -18.56 -20.67
CA GLY A 318 -26.47 -19.47 -20.22
C GLY A 318 -26.15 -20.21 -18.92
N MET A 319 -25.17 -19.75 -18.15
CA MET A 319 -24.86 -20.33 -16.84
C MET A 319 -25.88 -19.87 -15.79
N SER A 320 -26.34 -20.80 -14.96
CA SER A 320 -27.25 -20.49 -13.86
C SER A 320 -26.48 -20.12 -12.60
N HIS A 321 -26.97 -19.11 -11.87
CA HIS A 321 -26.28 -18.53 -10.71
C HIS A 321 -26.11 -19.50 -9.53
N ASP A 322 -27.01 -20.47 -9.38
CA ASP A 322 -26.93 -21.53 -8.36
C ASP A 322 -25.71 -22.46 -8.51
N ARG A 323 -25.01 -22.36 -9.65
CA ARG A 323 -23.80 -23.13 -9.97
C ARG A 323 -22.50 -22.32 -9.83
N PHE A 324 -22.59 -21.10 -9.31
CA PHE A 324 -21.44 -20.25 -9.05
C PHE A 324 -20.59 -20.76 -7.89
N VAL A 325 -19.27 -20.79 -8.07
CA VAL A 325 -18.29 -21.23 -7.08
C VAL A 325 -17.42 -20.05 -6.66
N PRO A 326 -17.56 -19.54 -5.42
CA PRO A 326 -16.71 -18.47 -4.90
C PRO A 326 -15.33 -18.98 -4.51
N ALA A 327 -14.37 -18.05 -4.37
CA ALA A 327 -12.98 -18.32 -4.00
C ALA A 327 -12.87 -19.09 -2.69
N ALA A 328 -13.76 -18.85 -1.73
CA ALA A 328 -13.79 -19.57 -0.46
C ALA A 328 -14.05 -21.07 -0.64
N THR A 329 -14.98 -21.44 -1.52
CA THR A 329 -15.27 -22.85 -1.82
C THR A 329 -14.12 -23.48 -2.60
N LEU A 330 -13.54 -22.77 -3.58
CA LEU A 330 -12.36 -23.26 -4.29
C LEU A 330 -11.16 -23.46 -3.36
N ALA A 331 -11.00 -22.60 -2.35
CA ALA A 331 -9.94 -22.72 -1.37
C ALA A 331 -10.08 -23.99 -0.51
N GLU A 332 -11.29 -24.31 -0.05
CA GLU A 332 -11.58 -25.54 0.69
C GLU A 332 -11.26 -26.79 -0.14
N LEU A 333 -11.63 -26.77 -1.43
CA LEU A 333 -11.41 -27.90 -2.34
C LEU A 333 -9.94 -28.08 -2.72
N THR A 334 -9.19 -27.00 -2.88
CA THR A 334 -7.77 -27.04 -3.28
C THR A 334 -6.81 -27.24 -2.11
N GLY A 335 -7.23 -26.95 -0.87
CA GLY A 335 -6.35 -26.95 0.30
C GLY A 335 -5.25 -25.90 0.25
N LEU A 336 -5.37 -24.90 -0.64
CA LEU A 336 -4.43 -23.80 -0.77
C LEU A 336 -4.57 -22.83 0.41
N ASP A 337 -3.43 -22.30 0.88
CA ASP A 337 -3.42 -21.29 1.94
C ASP A 337 -4.04 -19.98 1.41
N ILE A 338 -5.08 -19.49 2.08
CA ILE A 338 -6.02 -18.53 1.50
C ILE A 338 -5.66 -17.09 1.86
N ASP A 339 -5.75 -16.15 0.90
CA ASP A 339 -5.63 -14.72 1.20
C ASP A 339 -6.62 -14.36 2.34
N ARG A 340 -6.17 -13.53 3.28
CA ARG A 340 -6.98 -12.99 4.38
C ARG A 340 -8.30 -12.37 3.89
N ALA A 341 -8.36 -11.88 2.66
CA ALA A 341 -9.60 -11.41 2.05
C ALA A 341 -10.65 -12.54 1.89
N VAL A 342 -10.24 -13.70 1.40
CA VAL A 342 -11.11 -14.87 1.19
C VAL A 342 -11.52 -15.49 2.52
N GLU A 343 -10.60 -15.53 3.49
CA GLU A 343 -10.92 -15.97 4.86
C GLU A 343 -12.00 -15.08 5.51
N ARG A 344 -11.95 -13.76 5.26
CA ARG A 344 -12.97 -12.83 5.76
C ARG A 344 -14.29 -13.02 5.05
N GLU A 345 -14.29 -13.23 3.75
CA GLU A 345 -15.51 -13.58 3.02
C GLU A 345 -16.15 -14.86 3.58
N ARG A 346 -15.37 -15.92 3.76
CA ARG A 346 -15.84 -17.18 4.36
C ARG A 346 -16.47 -16.91 5.71
N ARG A 347 -15.77 -16.16 6.57
CA ARG A 347 -16.25 -15.78 7.90
C ARG A 347 -17.51 -14.91 7.85
N PHE A 348 -17.66 -14.02 6.88
CA PHE A 348 -18.91 -13.27 6.68
C PHE A 348 -20.06 -14.22 6.37
N ARG A 349 -19.86 -15.15 5.43
CA ARG A 349 -20.88 -16.13 5.00
C ARG A 349 -21.27 -17.05 6.16
N GLU A 350 -20.30 -17.57 6.91
CA GLU A 350 -20.52 -18.36 8.12
C GLU A 350 -21.37 -17.59 9.15
N GLN A 351 -20.99 -16.34 9.45
CA GLN A 351 -21.71 -15.49 10.40
C GLN A 351 -23.14 -15.18 9.93
N LEU A 352 -23.33 -15.02 8.62
CA LEU A 352 -24.64 -14.77 8.03
C LEU A 352 -25.56 -15.99 8.20
N VAL A 353 -25.07 -17.19 7.83
CA VAL A 353 -25.81 -18.45 8.00
C VAL A 353 -26.12 -18.74 9.46
N GLU A 354 -25.17 -18.50 10.36
CA GLU A 354 -25.31 -18.75 11.80
C GLU A 354 -26.38 -17.84 12.44
N HIS A 355 -26.51 -16.59 11.97
CA HIS A 355 -27.33 -15.58 12.64
C HIS A 355 -28.62 -15.23 11.91
N ARG A 356 -28.79 -15.58 10.63
CA ARG A 356 -29.95 -15.20 9.81
C ARG A 356 -30.74 -16.41 9.31
N SER A 357 -32.00 -16.17 8.93
CA SER A 357 -32.83 -17.21 8.31
C SER A 357 -32.25 -17.63 6.94
N ALA A 358 -32.59 -18.83 6.47
CA ALA A 358 -32.18 -19.29 5.14
C ALA A 358 -32.64 -18.34 4.02
N GLY A 359 -33.86 -17.78 4.12
CA GLY A 359 -34.39 -16.82 3.16
C GLY A 359 -33.62 -15.50 3.16
N THR A 360 -33.32 -14.96 4.34
CA THR A 360 -32.52 -13.72 4.46
C THR A 360 -31.07 -13.93 4.01
N THR A 361 -30.48 -15.07 4.36
CA THR A 361 -29.13 -15.45 3.93
C THR A 361 -29.07 -15.48 2.41
N LYS A 362 -30.01 -16.19 1.77
CA LYS A 362 -30.12 -16.26 0.31
C LYS A 362 -30.22 -14.86 -0.31
N ALA A 363 -31.15 -14.03 0.16
CA ALA A 363 -31.35 -12.69 -0.37
C ALA A 363 -30.12 -11.77 -0.23
N VAL A 364 -29.38 -11.88 0.88
CA VAL A 364 -28.14 -11.11 1.09
C VAL A 364 -27.04 -11.55 0.14
N LEU A 365 -26.89 -12.86 -0.07
CA LEU A 365 -25.90 -13.38 -1.01
C LEU A 365 -26.24 -13.00 -2.45
N GLU A 366 -27.52 -13.12 -2.85
CA GLU A 366 -27.99 -12.66 -4.17
C GLU A 366 -27.75 -11.16 -4.39
N LEU A 367 -27.92 -10.32 -3.36
CA LEU A 367 -27.59 -8.89 -3.44
C LEU A 367 -26.09 -8.64 -3.61
N ILE A 368 -25.25 -9.37 -2.88
CA ILE A 368 -23.77 -9.29 -2.99
C ILE A 368 -23.33 -9.68 -4.39
N ASP A 369 -23.85 -10.79 -4.89
CA ASP A 369 -23.50 -11.33 -6.21
C ASP A 369 -24.02 -10.41 -7.33
N GLY A 370 -25.25 -9.89 -7.20
CA GLY A 370 -25.81 -8.92 -8.14
C GLY A 370 -24.99 -7.62 -8.19
N TRP A 371 -24.48 -7.15 -7.05
CA TRP A 371 -23.60 -5.98 -7.01
C TRP A 371 -22.25 -6.22 -7.70
N ASP A 372 -21.66 -7.39 -7.48
CA ASP A 372 -20.44 -7.81 -8.18
C ASP A 372 -20.70 -7.91 -9.69
N GLY A 373 -21.84 -8.47 -10.10
CA GLY A 373 -22.30 -8.55 -11.49
C GLY A 373 -22.52 -7.19 -12.16
N LEU A 374 -22.89 -6.17 -11.40
CA LEU A 374 -22.93 -4.78 -11.88
C LEU A 374 -21.52 -4.17 -12.07
N GLY A 375 -20.45 -4.87 -11.70
CA GLY A 375 -19.08 -4.37 -11.66
C GLY A 375 -18.81 -3.48 -10.45
N GLY A 376 -19.55 -3.70 -9.36
CA GLY A 376 -19.25 -3.15 -8.05
C GLY A 376 -18.18 -3.99 -7.34
N ALA A 377 -17.46 -3.39 -6.39
CA ALA A 377 -16.44 -4.08 -5.63
C ALA A 377 -16.89 -4.40 -4.20
N LEU A 378 -16.31 -5.45 -3.65
CA LEU A 378 -16.59 -5.97 -2.31
C LEU A 378 -15.33 -5.88 -1.45
N ARG A 379 -15.46 -5.40 -0.22
CA ARG A 379 -14.39 -5.41 0.78
C ARG A 379 -14.90 -5.97 2.09
N TRP A 380 -14.10 -6.81 2.74
CA TRP A 380 -14.50 -7.50 3.96
C TRP A 380 -13.83 -6.91 5.21
N GLY A 381 -14.63 -6.60 6.23
CA GLY A 381 -14.19 -5.99 7.48
C GLY A 381 -13.35 -6.92 8.36
N GLU A 382 -12.50 -6.33 9.19
CA GLU A 382 -11.61 -7.08 10.10
C GLU A 382 -12.23 -7.35 11.48
N GLY A 383 -13.41 -6.78 11.76
CA GLY A 383 -14.08 -6.86 13.05
C GLY A 383 -14.48 -8.27 13.48
N ALA A 384 -14.86 -8.41 14.76
CA ALA A 384 -15.41 -9.65 15.31
C ALA A 384 -16.73 -10.06 14.61
N GLU A 385 -17.48 -9.05 14.17
CA GLU A 385 -18.42 -9.17 13.07
C GLU A 385 -17.72 -8.72 11.79
N THR A 386 -17.71 -9.59 10.79
CA THR A 386 -17.16 -9.27 9.48
C THR A 386 -18.21 -8.49 8.72
N SER A 387 -17.94 -7.24 8.37
CA SER A 387 -18.83 -6.46 7.51
C SER A 387 -18.52 -6.71 6.03
N CYS A 388 -19.49 -6.53 5.16
CA CYS A 388 -19.30 -6.46 3.71
C CYS A 388 -19.50 -5.02 3.25
N PHE A 389 -18.45 -4.37 2.75
CA PHE A 389 -18.50 -3.03 2.16
C PHE A 389 -18.72 -3.14 0.66
N MET A 390 -19.78 -2.50 0.16
CA MET A 390 -20.13 -2.46 -1.26
C MET A 390 -19.66 -1.13 -1.86
N LEU A 391 -18.60 -1.19 -2.67
CA LEU A 391 -17.86 -0.06 -3.22
C LEU A 391 -18.08 0.07 -4.73
N THR A 392 -18.02 1.28 -5.27
CA THR A 392 -18.31 1.51 -6.70
C THR A 392 -17.33 0.86 -7.69
N TRP A 393 -16.05 0.69 -7.33
CA TRP A 393 -14.98 0.24 -8.24
C TRP A 393 -13.99 -0.72 -7.57
N ASP A 394 -13.42 -1.66 -8.34
CA ASP A 394 -12.43 -2.67 -7.92
C ASP A 394 -10.99 -2.13 -7.75
N GLN A 395 -10.76 -0.85 -8.01
CA GLN A 395 -9.40 -0.28 -7.95
C GLN A 395 -9.14 0.45 -6.62
N LEU A 396 -8.40 -0.25 -5.75
CA LEU A 396 -7.90 0.10 -4.41
C LEU A 396 -7.08 1.41 -4.28
N THR A 397 -7.12 2.34 -5.24
CA THR A 397 -6.28 3.54 -5.24
C THR A 397 -6.93 4.82 -5.77
N SER A 398 -8.24 4.88 -5.99
CA SER A 398 -8.85 6.15 -6.44
C SER A 398 -9.46 6.95 -5.28
N SER A 399 -9.22 8.26 -5.25
CA SER A 399 -10.05 9.26 -4.55
C SER A 399 -11.53 9.25 -5.02
N HIS A 400 -11.82 8.41 -6.02
CA HIS A 400 -13.10 8.25 -6.71
C HIS A 400 -13.92 7.03 -6.22
N GLU A 401 -13.47 6.25 -5.22
CA GLU A 401 -14.31 5.22 -4.59
C GLU A 401 -15.49 5.86 -3.83
N ARG A 402 -16.69 5.30 -3.99
CA ARG A 402 -17.87 5.65 -3.17
C ARG A 402 -18.43 4.40 -2.52
N TRP A 403 -18.97 4.57 -1.32
CA TRP A 403 -19.47 3.47 -0.49
C TRP A 403 -21.00 3.50 -0.58
N ALA A 404 -21.57 2.50 -1.23
CA ALA A 404 -23.01 2.44 -1.46
C ALA A 404 -23.74 1.92 -0.21
N LEU A 405 -23.26 0.79 0.31
CA LEU A 405 -23.91 0.05 1.39
C LEU A 405 -22.86 -0.74 2.20
N THR A 406 -23.12 -0.95 3.49
CA THR A 406 -22.34 -1.87 4.32
C THR A 406 -23.24 -2.87 5.00
N LEU A 407 -22.97 -4.17 4.87
CA LEU A 407 -23.78 -5.25 5.43
C LEU A 407 -23.11 -5.82 6.69
N TYR A 408 -23.93 -6.07 7.72
CA TYR A 408 -23.51 -6.60 9.01
C TYR A 408 -24.29 -7.90 9.31
N PRO A 409 -23.67 -9.09 9.18
CA PRO A 409 -24.38 -10.37 9.19
C PRO A 409 -24.91 -10.75 10.58
N LYS A 410 -24.18 -10.43 11.66
CA LYS A 410 -24.58 -10.71 13.04
C LYS A 410 -25.60 -9.70 13.55
N MET A 411 -25.37 -8.40 13.36
CA MET A 411 -26.35 -7.37 13.71
C MET A 411 -27.61 -7.48 12.87
N GLY A 412 -27.50 -8.04 11.66
CA GLY A 412 -28.62 -8.19 10.73
C GLY A 412 -29.06 -6.84 10.16
N THR A 413 -28.10 -5.95 9.90
CA THR A 413 -28.38 -4.60 9.38
C THR A 413 -27.59 -4.29 8.11
N ALA A 414 -28.18 -3.46 7.26
CA ALA A 414 -27.53 -2.81 6.13
C ALA A 414 -27.45 -1.30 6.40
N GLU A 415 -26.24 -0.76 6.41
CA GLU A 415 -25.94 0.63 6.72
C GLU A 415 -25.72 1.45 5.44
N VAL A 416 -26.45 2.55 5.30
CA VAL A 416 -26.27 3.53 4.22
C VAL A 416 -25.37 4.65 4.75
N VAL A 417 -24.16 4.76 4.22
CA VAL A 417 -23.10 5.60 4.79
C VAL A 417 -23.12 7.03 4.25
N PHE A 418 -24.22 7.77 4.43
CA PHE A 418 -24.33 9.16 3.96
C PHE A 418 -23.21 10.08 4.48
N GLN A 419 -22.77 9.86 5.73
CA GLN A 419 -21.59 10.54 6.31
C GLN A 419 -20.34 10.44 5.41
N HIS A 420 -20.18 9.34 4.69
CA HIS A 420 -19.04 9.16 3.80
C HIS A 420 -19.27 9.73 2.40
N LEU A 421 -20.52 9.97 2.02
CA LEU A 421 -20.89 10.53 0.73
C LEU A 421 -20.88 12.06 0.72
N HIS A 422 -21.00 12.73 1.88
CA HIS A 422 -21.15 14.18 1.93
C HIS A 422 -19.98 15.00 1.36
N SER A 423 -18.82 14.38 1.19
CA SER A 423 -17.61 14.99 0.63
C SER A 423 -17.20 14.35 -0.70
N ARG A 424 -18.07 13.53 -1.29
CA ARG A 424 -17.75 12.70 -2.45
C ARG A 424 -18.78 12.89 -3.57
N PRO A 425 -18.44 13.68 -4.61
CA PRO A 425 -19.30 13.82 -5.77
C PRO A 425 -19.62 12.48 -6.45
N PRO A 426 -20.84 12.28 -6.99
CA PRO A 426 -21.91 13.27 -7.12
C PRO A 426 -22.81 13.41 -5.87
N PHE A 427 -22.53 12.65 -4.80
CA PHE A 427 -23.36 12.60 -3.59
C PHE A 427 -22.91 13.59 -2.49
N ASP A 428 -22.02 14.51 -2.82
CA ASP A 428 -21.62 15.63 -1.97
C ASP A 428 -22.73 16.66 -1.80
N THR A 429 -23.67 16.73 -2.76
CA THR A 429 -24.87 17.57 -2.65
C THR A 429 -25.97 16.92 -1.81
N VAL A 430 -26.67 17.74 -1.01
CA VAL A 430 -27.83 17.30 -0.20
C VAL A 430 -28.93 16.72 -1.10
N GLY A 431 -29.15 17.30 -2.28
CA GLY A 431 -30.15 16.83 -3.24
C GLY A 431 -29.89 15.39 -3.72
N MET A 432 -28.65 15.05 -4.04
CA MET A 432 -28.30 13.68 -4.45
C MET A 432 -28.41 12.68 -3.30
N ARG A 433 -28.01 13.08 -2.07
CA ARG A 433 -28.21 12.22 -0.89
C ARG A 433 -29.69 12.01 -0.58
N ARG A 434 -30.54 13.02 -0.75
CA ARG A 434 -32.00 12.91 -0.59
C ARG A 434 -32.58 11.93 -1.61
N GLN A 435 -32.21 12.04 -2.88
CA GLN A 435 -32.68 11.07 -3.90
C GLN A 435 -32.27 9.63 -3.57
N LEU A 436 -31.06 9.41 -3.05
CA LEU A 436 -30.63 8.10 -2.60
C LEU A 436 -31.46 7.61 -1.40
N LEU A 437 -31.73 8.48 -0.42
CA LEU A 437 -32.59 8.19 0.73
C LEU A 437 -34.01 7.79 0.28
N ASP A 438 -34.63 8.60 -0.58
CA ASP A 438 -35.98 8.38 -1.09
C ASP A 438 -36.10 7.05 -1.83
N ARG A 439 -35.06 6.69 -2.61
CA ARG A 439 -34.99 5.40 -3.31
C ARG A 439 -34.91 4.21 -2.35
N PHE A 440 -34.11 4.30 -1.29
CA PHE A 440 -34.11 3.26 -0.25
C PHE A 440 -35.47 3.19 0.46
N ASN A 441 -36.07 4.33 0.82
CA ASN A 441 -37.37 4.39 1.48
C ASN A 441 -38.55 3.94 0.59
N ALA A 442 -38.35 3.87 -0.72
CA ALA A 442 -39.34 3.31 -1.65
C ALA A 442 -39.40 1.77 -1.61
N VAL A 443 -38.38 1.10 -1.05
CA VAL A 443 -38.35 -0.35 -0.89
C VAL A 443 -39.21 -0.76 0.31
N PRO A 444 -40.22 -1.64 0.16
CA PRO A 444 -41.04 -2.10 1.28
C PRO A 444 -40.20 -2.70 2.41
N GLY A 445 -40.46 -2.24 3.63
CA GLY A 445 -39.71 -2.68 4.82
C GLY A 445 -38.42 -1.91 5.09
N ILE A 446 -38.09 -0.89 4.29
CA ILE A 446 -37.00 0.06 4.57
C ILE A 446 -37.60 1.41 4.99
N ALA A 447 -37.16 1.94 6.13
CA ALA A 447 -37.59 3.22 6.67
C ALA A 447 -36.42 3.95 7.33
N LEU A 448 -35.64 4.67 6.52
CA LEU A 448 -34.51 5.49 6.94
C LEU A 448 -35.00 6.89 7.35
N PRO A 449 -34.49 7.48 8.45
CA PRO A 449 -34.91 8.80 8.91
C PRO A 449 -34.58 9.93 7.92
N GLU A 450 -35.52 10.86 7.72
CA GLU A 450 -35.38 12.03 6.83
C GLU A 450 -34.22 12.98 7.19
N ASP A 451 -33.79 12.98 8.45
CA ASP A 451 -32.70 13.81 8.98
C ASP A 451 -31.35 13.06 9.02
N ALA A 452 -31.23 11.90 8.37
CA ALA A 452 -30.05 11.05 8.45
C ALA A 452 -29.00 11.28 7.35
N LEU A 453 -29.14 12.34 6.54
CA LEU A 453 -28.28 12.62 5.37
C LEU A 453 -26.80 12.93 5.69
N ASP A 454 -26.43 13.09 6.96
CA ASP A 454 -25.03 13.23 7.39
C ASP A 454 -24.62 12.15 8.41
N ARG A 455 -25.45 11.12 8.58
CA ARG A 455 -25.26 10.00 9.51
C ARG A 455 -25.08 8.69 8.74
N ARG A 456 -25.27 7.58 9.44
CA ARG A 456 -25.23 6.22 8.92
C ARG A 456 -26.50 5.46 9.32
N PRO A 457 -27.67 5.85 8.78
CA PRO A 457 -28.89 5.12 9.06
C PRO A 457 -28.77 3.69 8.52
N ASN A 458 -29.53 2.77 9.11
CA ASN A 458 -29.52 1.38 8.71
C ASN A 458 -30.94 0.83 8.61
N PHE A 459 -31.10 -0.24 7.85
CA PHE A 459 -32.31 -1.04 7.77
C PHE A 459 -31.99 -2.51 8.03
N ARG A 460 -33.02 -3.31 8.29
CA ARG A 460 -32.89 -4.74 8.61
C ARG A 460 -32.58 -5.56 7.36
N LEU A 461 -31.65 -6.52 7.45
CA LEU A 461 -31.36 -7.44 6.32
C LEU A 461 -32.58 -8.27 5.94
N GLU A 462 -33.50 -8.50 6.88
CA GLU A 462 -34.76 -9.19 6.62
C GLU A 462 -35.60 -8.49 5.53
N SER A 463 -35.48 -7.16 5.38
CA SER A 463 -36.13 -6.38 4.32
C SER A 463 -35.65 -6.72 2.91
N LEU A 464 -34.55 -7.47 2.77
CA LEU A 464 -34.06 -7.96 1.47
C LEU A 464 -34.80 -9.22 1.01
N SER A 465 -35.57 -9.87 1.88
CA SER A 465 -36.30 -11.09 1.52
C SER A 465 -37.42 -10.81 0.52
N GLY A 466 -37.79 -11.80 -0.31
CA GLY A 466 -38.75 -11.60 -1.39
C GLY A 466 -38.20 -10.67 -2.45
N ASP A 467 -38.98 -9.68 -2.90
CA ASP A 467 -38.57 -8.73 -3.95
C ASP A 467 -37.64 -7.62 -3.42
N GLY A 468 -37.46 -7.50 -2.11
CA GLY A 468 -36.71 -6.40 -1.50
C GLY A 468 -35.24 -6.37 -1.90
N GLY A 469 -34.59 -7.53 -2.03
CA GLY A 469 -33.20 -7.65 -2.48
C GLY A 469 -33.00 -7.11 -3.89
N GLN A 470 -33.91 -7.47 -4.80
CA GLN A 470 -33.89 -6.98 -6.19
C GLN A 470 -34.11 -5.47 -6.25
N GLN A 471 -35.06 -4.94 -5.48
CA GLN A 471 -35.32 -3.50 -5.44
C GLN A 471 -34.13 -2.71 -4.84
N VAL A 472 -33.47 -3.25 -3.81
CA VAL A 472 -32.23 -2.65 -3.30
C VAL A 472 -31.13 -2.69 -4.36
N LEU A 473 -31.00 -3.78 -5.11
CA LEU A 473 -30.04 -3.88 -6.21
C LEU A 473 -30.29 -2.81 -7.29
N GLU A 474 -31.55 -2.49 -7.60
CA GLU A 474 -31.91 -1.40 -8.51
C GLU A 474 -31.48 -0.02 -7.97
N VAL A 475 -31.61 0.21 -6.66
CA VAL A 475 -31.09 1.43 -6.02
C VAL A 475 -29.56 1.50 -6.16
N LEU A 476 -28.87 0.39 -5.95
CA LEU A 476 -27.41 0.30 -6.10
C LEU A 476 -26.96 0.50 -7.56
N ALA A 477 -27.69 -0.05 -8.53
CA ALA A 477 -27.46 0.16 -9.95
C ALA A 477 -27.56 1.64 -10.30
N TRP A 478 -28.63 2.32 -9.87
CA TRP A 478 -28.79 3.76 -10.04
C TRP A 478 -27.64 4.54 -9.39
N PHE A 479 -27.27 4.19 -8.16
CA PHE A 479 -26.16 4.83 -7.46
C PHE A 479 -24.86 4.75 -8.26
N ARG A 480 -24.56 3.58 -8.81
CA ARG A 480 -23.36 3.34 -9.61
C ARG A 480 -23.39 4.09 -10.94
N GLU A 481 -24.52 4.13 -11.63
CA GLU A 481 -24.68 4.91 -12.88
C GLU A 481 -24.45 6.40 -12.66
N ARG A 482 -24.96 6.98 -11.56
CA ARG A 482 -24.66 8.39 -11.21
C ARG A 482 -23.17 8.61 -10.98
N CYS A 483 -22.47 7.66 -10.36
CA CYS A 483 -21.02 7.75 -10.21
C CYS A 483 -20.27 7.65 -11.55
N LYS A 484 -20.73 6.80 -12.49
CA LYS A 484 -20.16 6.73 -13.86
C LYS A 484 -20.32 8.05 -14.61
N GLU A 485 -21.53 8.60 -14.61
CA GLU A 485 -21.83 9.86 -15.30
C GLU A 485 -20.97 10.99 -14.76
N TRP A 486 -20.85 11.10 -13.44
CA TRP A 486 -19.96 12.09 -12.83
C TRP A 486 -18.50 11.89 -13.26
N LEU A 487 -17.98 10.66 -13.23
CA LEU A 487 -16.60 10.39 -13.70
C LEU A 487 -16.38 10.79 -15.16
N ALA A 488 -17.36 10.56 -16.02
CA ALA A 488 -17.29 10.99 -17.42
C ALA A 488 -17.19 12.51 -17.58
N THR A 489 -17.68 13.30 -16.61
CA THR A 489 -17.52 14.77 -16.61
C THR A 489 -16.18 15.28 -16.08
N GLN A 490 -15.36 14.40 -15.48
CA GLN A 490 -14.04 14.76 -14.94
C GLN A 490 -12.89 14.48 -15.92
N GLY A 491 -13.20 13.86 -17.06
CA GLY A 491 -12.24 13.43 -18.09
C GLY A 491 -12.01 14.46 -19.18
#